data_AF-A0A7X3TZE5-F1
#
_entry.id   AF-A0A7X3TZE5-F1
#
_cell.length_a   1.000
_cell.length_b   1.000
_cell.length_c   1.000
_cell.angle_alpha   90.00
_cell.angle_beta   90.00
_cell.angle_gamma   90.00
#
_symmetry.space_group_name_H-M   'P 1'
#
loop_
_entity.id
_entity.type
_entity.pdbx_description
1 polymer ?
#
loop_
_entity_poly.entity_id
_entity_poly.type
_entity_poly.pdbx_seq_one_letter_code
_entity_poly.pdbx_strand_id
1 'polypeptide(L)'
;MPPSLHPGRQSPMTCVRGAGRATLAISAPAVGSHLHWPPRCLLPKGTPMPTAHVRHPGVLLVACGMSLLVPERVAAQPGESVVIGKNVELFSEILDENRPLIIGTPRRYETSEERYPVVYLLDGDAHFHHTTGTGDYLARTGRMPEVITVAIPNTDRGRDLTPPSAQEFDREHFPT
;
A
#
# COMPACT_ATOMS: atom_id res chain seq x y z
N MET A 1 -3.49 0.13 -56.08
CA MET A 1 -2.81 1.40 -55.74
C MET A 1 -3.34 1.85 -54.38
N PRO A 2 -2.54 1.85 -53.30
CA PRO A 2 -2.96 2.42 -52.03
C PRO A 2 -2.77 3.95 -52.01
N PRO A 3 -3.60 4.72 -51.28
CA PRO A 3 -3.44 6.16 -51.17
C PRO A 3 -2.27 6.51 -50.24
N SER A 4 -1.49 7.49 -50.70
CA SER A 4 -0.32 8.08 -50.04
C SER A 4 -0.67 8.82 -48.74
N LEU A 5 -0.01 8.44 -47.64
CA LEU A 5 0.00 9.22 -46.38
C LEU A 5 0.81 10.51 -46.55
N HIS A 6 0.18 11.66 -46.30
CA HIS A 6 0.88 12.93 -46.14
C HIS A 6 1.58 12.99 -44.77
N PRO A 7 2.83 13.48 -44.68
CA PRO A 7 3.47 13.73 -43.40
C PRO A 7 2.84 14.96 -42.74
N GLY A 8 2.26 14.75 -41.56
CA GLY A 8 1.70 15.79 -40.70
C GLY A 8 2.77 16.80 -40.28
N ARG A 9 2.50 18.06 -40.62
CA ARG A 9 3.25 19.27 -40.26
C ARG A 9 3.35 19.38 -38.73
N GLN A 10 4.54 19.27 -38.16
CA GLN A 10 4.76 19.53 -36.73
C GLN A 10 4.72 21.04 -36.51
N SER A 11 3.68 21.52 -35.81
CA SER A 11 3.61 22.89 -35.32
C SER A 11 4.53 23.05 -34.10
N PRO A 12 5.32 24.13 -33.99
CA PRO A 12 6.14 24.39 -32.82
C PRO A 12 5.23 24.74 -31.62
N MET A 13 5.30 23.94 -30.56
CA MET A 13 4.61 24.22 -29.30
C MET A 13 5.18 25.51 -28.70
N THR A 14 4.40 26.58 -28.77
CA THR A 14 4.67 27.83 -28.04
C THR A 14 4.23 27.62 -26.60
N CYS A 15 5.16 27.72 -25.65
CA CYS A 15 4.88 27.53 -24.23
C CYS A 15 4.14 28.77 -23.67
N VAL A 16 2.83 28.64 -23.46
CA VAL A 16 2.00 29.66 -22.81
C VAL A 16 2.08 29.45 -21.29
N ARG A 17 2.57 30.45 -20.55
CA ARG A 17 2.56 30.44 -19.07
C ARG A 17 1.13 30.61 -18.56
N GLY A 18 0.50 29.49 -18.19
CA GLY A 18 -0.72 29.48 -17.38
C GLY A 18 -0.37 29.45 -15.89
N ALA A 19 -0.78 30.48 -15.17
CA ALA A 19 -0.70 30.53 -13.72
C ALA A 19 -1.75 29.61 -13.08
N GLY A 20 -1.34 28.81 -12.10
CA GLY A 20 -2.24 28.26 -11.08
C GLY A 20 -2.52 26.76 -11.15
N ARG A 21 -2.36 26.12 -9.97
CA ARG A 21 -2.80 24.79 -9.56
C ARG A 21 -2.06 23.60 -10.20
N ALA A 22 -1.11 23.07 -9.43
CA ALA A 22 -0.48 21.79 -9.70
C ALA A 22 -1.48 20.65 -9.49
N THR A 23 -2.00 20.11 -10.60
CA THR A 23 -2.69 18.82 -10.63
C THR A 23 -1.65 17.76 -10.98
N LEU A 24 -1.41 16.82 -10.09
CA LEU A 24 -0.46 15.73 -10.29
C LEU A 24 -1.08 14.68 -11.24
N ALA A 25 -0.87 14.83 -12.55
CA ALA A 25 -1.23 13.83 -13.53
C ALA A 25 -0.02 12.90 -13.76
N ILE A 26 -0.12 11.66 -13.26
CA ILE A 26 0.86 10.61 -13.55
C ILE A 26 0.50 10.01 -14.91
N SER A 27 1.14 10.49 -15.98
CA SER A 27 1.14 9.80 -17.27
C SER A 27 2.26 8.76 -17.30
N ALA A 28 1.91 7.50 -17.55
CA ALA A 28 2.83 6.38 -17.69
C ALA A 28 3.88 6.59 -18.82
N PRO A 29 5.14 6.14 -18.68
CA PRO A 29 6.06 6.10 -19.79
C PRO A 29 6.02 4.75 -20.52
N ALA A 30 6.04 4.84 -21.84
CA ALA A 30 6.31 3.76 -22.76
C ALA A 30 7.75 3.24 -22.61
N VAL A 31 7.91 1.95 -22.84
CA VAL A 31 9.17 1.19 -22.89
C VAL A 31 10.08 1.74 -24.01
N GLY A 32 11.33 2.05 -23.68
CA GLY A 32 12.33 2.49 -24.64
C GLY A 32 13.69 2.70 -23.98
N SER A 33 14.58 1.74 -24.24
CA SER A 33 16.01 1.63 -23.92
C SER A 33 16.84 2.92 -23.78
N HIS A 34 17.83 2.80 -22.87
CA HIS A 34 19.03 3.61 -22.61
C HIS A 34 19.00 4.29 -21.24
N LEU A 35 19.57 3.59 -20.24
CA LEU A 35 19.98 4.16 -18.95
C LEU A 35 21.04 5.23 -19.21
N HIS A 36 20.60 6.47 -19.43
CA HIS A 36 21.40 7.65 -19.18
C HIS A 36 20.97 8.19 -17.82
N TRP A 37 21.85 8.12 -16.84
CA TRP A 37 21.61 8.73 -15.54
C TRP A 37 21.56 10.25 -15.71
N PRO A 38 20.50 10.97 -15.29
CA PRO A 38 20.51 12.42 -15.35
C PRO A 38 21.57 12.97 -14.37
N PRO A 39 22.31 14.03 -14.74
CA PRO A 39 23.28 14.62 -13.83
C PRO A 39 22.58 15.16 -12.59
N ARG A 40 23.20 14.92 -11.42
CA ARG A 40 22.88 15.48 -10.10
C ARG A 40 22.27 16.88 -10.23
N CYS A 41 21.00 17.04 -9.86
CA CYS A 41 20.43 18.36 -9.60
C CYS A 41 21.20 18.99 -8.43
N LEU A 42 22.11 19.90 -8.77
CA LEU A 42 22.73 20.80 -7.81
C LEU A 42 21.63 21.62 -7.15
N LEU A 43 21.56 21.53 -5.82
CA LEU A 43 20.80 22.46 -4.99
C LEU A 43 21.17 23.92 -5.35
N PRO A 44 20.20 24.82 -5.46
CA PRO A 44 20.48 26.22 -5.76
C PRO A 44 21.32 26.83 -4.64
N LYS A 45 22.51 27.32 -4.99
CA LYS A 45 23.33 28.15 -4.11
C LYS A 45 22.55 29.43 -3.78
N GLY A 46 22.47 29.74 -2.50
CA GLY A 46 21.73 30.87 -1.97
C GLY A 46 22.08 32.19 -2.65
N THR A 47 21.07 32.99 -2.94
CA THR A 47 21.24 34.39 -3.31
C THR A 47 21.60 35.20 -2.06
N PRO A 48 22.59 36.10 -2.13
CA PRO A 48 22.86 37.01 -1.02
C PRO A 48 21.70 37.99 -0.84
N MET A 49 21.34 38.23 0.42
CA MET A 49 20.29 39.19 0.80
C MET A 49 20.69 40.63 0.43
N PRO A 50 19.72 41.50 0.13
CA PRO A 50 19.97 42.92 -0.07
C PRO A 50 20.37 43.58 1.27
N THR A 51 21.56 44.20 1.29
CA THR A 51 22.02 45.09 2.35
C THR A 51 21.24 46.40 2.30
N ALA A 52 20.09 46.44 2.98
CA ALA A 52 19.39 47.67 3.27
C ALA A 52 19.92 48.26 4.60
N HIS A 53 20.90 49.16 4.48
CA HIS A 53 21.29 50.04 5.57
C HIS A 53 20.14 51.02 5.87
N VAL A 54 19.40 50.77 6.95
CA VAL A 54 18.52 51.77 7.56
C VAL A 54 19.09 52.10 8.94
N ARG A 55 19.61 53.33 9.06
CA ARG A 55 20.10 53.94 10.30
C ARG A 55 18.91 54.38 11.16
N HIS A 56 18.58 53.64 12.21
CA HIS A 56 17.77 54.17 13.31
C HIS A 56 18.41 53.76 14.65
N PRO A 57 19.14 54.68 15.33
CA PRO A 57 19.58 54.45 16.69
C PRO A 57 18.39 54.78 17.60
N GLY A 58 17.76 53.78 18.22
CA GLY A 58 16.85 54.06 19.34
C GLY A 58 15.61 53.22 19.50
N VAL A 59 15.39 52.13 18.75
CA VAL A 59 14.25 51.22 19.02
C VAL A 59 14.69 49.77 18.86
N LEU A 60 15.55 49.31 19.77
CA LEU A 60 15.96 47.90 19.88
C LEU A 60 15.69 47.43 21.32
N LEU A 61 14.43 47.42 21.77
CA LEU A 61 14.10 46.81 23.07
C LEU A 61 12.63 46.46 23.31
N VAL A 62 11.83 46.16 22.27
CA VAL A 62 10.43 45.71 22.50
C VAL A 62 10.02 44.45 21.72
N ALA A 63 10.70 44.09 20.62
CA ALA A 63 10.26 42.95 19.80
C ALA A 63 10.67 41.55 20.31
N CYS A 64 11.50 41.44 21.36
CA CYS A 64 11.98 40.15 21.89
C CYS A 64 11.14 39.62 23.08
N GLY A 65 10.12 40.36 23.52
CA GLY A 65 9.34 40.02 24.73
C GLY A 65 8.08 39.19 24.48
N MET A 66 7.64 39.01 23.23
CA MET A 66 6.32 38.45 22.92
C MET A 66 6.37 37.30 21.90
N SER A 67 7.52 36.62 21.77
CA SER A 67 7.69 35.44 20.92
C SER A 67 8.02 34.15 21.69
N LEU A 68 7.89 34.13 23.02
CA LEU A 68 8.39 33.03 23.86
C LEU A 68 7.33 32.27 24.68
N LEU A 69 6.03 32.42 24.39
CA LEU A 69 4.97 31.71 25.13
C LEU A 69 3.89 31.03 24.28
N VAL A 70 4.21 30.60 23.06
CA VAL A 70 3.34 29.65 22.35
C VAL A 70 3.91 28.25 22.54
N PRO A 71 3.34 27.38 23.39
CA PRO A 71 3.68 25.97 23.36
C PRO A 71 3.16 25.41 22.04
N GLU A 72 4.08 25.03 21.15
CA GLU A 72 3.76 24.37 19.89
C GLU A 72 3.21 22.97 20.21
N ARG A 73 1.88 22.87 20.32
CA ARG A 73 1.19 21.59 20.46
C ARG A 73 1.17 20.93 19.07
N VAL A 74 2.23 20.19 18.74
CA VAL A 74 2.18 19.23 17.64
C VAL A 74 1.26 18.09 18.08
N ALA A 75 -0.02 18.19 17.73
CA ALA A 75 -0.94 17.07 17.83
C ALA A 75 -0.59 16.07 16.72
N ALA A 76 -0.13 14.89 17.09
CA ALA A 76 0.02 13.80 16.14
C ALA A 76 -1.37 13.49 15.55
N GLN A 77 -1.51 13.56 14.23
CA GLN A 77 -2.71 13.06 13.57
C GLN A 77 -2.75 11.54 13.82
N PRO A 78 -3.85 10.98 14.36
CA PRO A 78 -3.96 9.54 14.51
C PRO A 78 -3.79 8.90 13.14
N GLY A 79 -2.78 8.04 13.00
CA GLY A 79 -2.54 7.31 11.76
C GLY A 79 -3.65 6.30 11.53
N GLU A 80 -4.29 6.34 10.36
CA GLU A 80 -5.26 5.32 9.96
C GLU A 80 -4.52 4.01 9.62
N SER A 81 -4.92 2.92 10.27
CA SER A 81 -4.33 1.60 10.04
C SER A 81 -4.85 0.98 8.75
N VAL A 82 -3.97 0.41 7.93
CA VAL A 82 -4.37 -0.43 6.81
C VAL A 82 -4.75 -1.82 7.34
N VAL A 83 -6.04 -2.16 7.28
CA VAL A 83 -6.57 -3.46 7.71
C VAL A 83 -6.74 -4.37 6.49
N ILE A 84 -6.06 -5.51 6.48
CA ILE A 84 -6.10 -6.50 5.39
C ILE A 84 -7.02 -7.68 5.74
N GLY A 85 -7.22 -7.94 7.04
CA GLY A 85 -8.07 -9.01 7.54
C GLY A 85 -8.39 -8.84 9.02
N LYS A 86 -9.29 -9.67 9.53
CA LYS A 86 -9.71 -9.73 10.94
C LYS A 86 -9.26 -11.07 11.52
N ASN A 87 -8.63 -11.04 12.70
CA ASN A 87 -8.31 -12.26 13.45
C ASN A 87 -9.50 -12.65 14.32
N VAL A 88 -9.84 -13.94 14.34
CA VAL A 88 -10.92 -14.53 15.12
C VAL A 88 -10.40 -15.80 15.78
N GLU A 89 -10.79 -16.05 17.03
CA GLU A 89 -10.52 -17.31 17.72
C GLU A 89 -11.77 -18.19 17.66
N LEU A 90 -11.59 -19.47 17.32
CA LEU A 90 -12.64 -20.47 17.29
C LEU A 90 -12.25 -21.66 18.15
N PHE A 91 -13.09 -22.00 19.13
CA PHE A 91 -12.92 -23.24 19.89
C PHE A 91 -13.38 -24.44 19.05
N SER A 92 -12.50 -25.41 18.84
CA SER A 92 -12.78 -26.64 18.09
C SER A 92 -13.12 -27.77 19.04
N GLU A 93 -14.37 -28.21 19.06
CA GLU A 93 -14.80 -29.37 19.87
C GLU A 93 -14.13 -30.68 19.43
N ILE A 94 -13.76 -30.77 18.14
CA ILE A 94 -13.14 -31.98 17.57
C ILE A 94 -11.67 -32.11 18.01
N LEU A 95 -10.98 -30.98 18.13
CA LEU A 95 -9.55 -30.94 18.47
C LEU A 95 -9.31 -30.55 19.94
N ASP A 96 -10.35 -30.17 20.66
CA ASP A 96 -10.33 -29.69 22.05
C ASP A 96 -9.34 -28.52 22.28
N GLU A 97 -9.26 -27.60 21.31
CA GLU A 97 -8.35 -26.46 21.37
C GLU A 97 -8.95 -25.20 20.71
N ASN A 98 -8.45 -24.03 21.10
CA ASN A 98 -8.73 -22.78 20.40
C ASN A 98 -7.85 -22.70 19.16
N ARG A 99 -8.45 -22.41 18.01
CA ARG A 99 -7.76 -22.22 16.74
C ARG A 99 -7.92 -20.79 16.25
N PRO A 100 -6.81 -20.11 15.92
CA PRO A 100 -6.88 -18.80 15.29
C PRO A 100 -7.40 -18.95 13.85
N LEU A 101 -8.11 -17.93 13.38
CA LEU A 101 -8.55 -17.77 12.01
C LEU A 101 -8.23 -16.34 11.55
N ILE A 102 -7.84 -16.19 10.29
CA ILE A 102 -7.62 -14.88 9.67
C ILE A 102 -8.62 -14.73 8.53
N ILE A 103 -9.55 -13.79 8.66
CA ILE A 103 -10.65 -13.61 7.72
C ILE A 103 -10.43 -12.33 6.91
N GLY A 104 -10.25 -12.49 5.59
CA GLY A 104 -10.22 -11.41 4.62
C GLY A 104 -11.56 -11.32 3.88
N THR A 105 -12.19 -10.14 3.90
CA THR A 105 -13.47 -9.90 3.22
C THR A 105 -13.30 -8.93 2.05
N PRO A 106 -14.12 -9.05 0.99
CA PRO A 106 -14.16 -8.06 -0.09
C PRO A 106 -14.50 -6.66 0.39
N ARG A 107 -14.12 -5.63 -0.39
CA ARG A 107 -14.32 -4.22 -0.02
C ARG A 107 -15.77 -3.83 0.21
N ARG A 108 -16.70 -4.48 -0.52
CA ARG A 108 -18.14 -4.20 -0.45
C ARG A 108 -18.90 -5.13 0.50
N TYR A 109 -18.20 -5.98 1.25
CA TYR A 109 -18.83 -7.01 2.08
C TYR A 109 -19.83 -6.43 3.09
N GLU A 110 -19.51 -5.31 3.75
CA GLU A 110 -20.38 -4.71 4.77
C GLU A 110 -21.51 -3.86 4.17
N THR A 111 -21.43 -3.50 2.89
CA THR A 111 -22.40 -2.60 2.22
C THR A 111 -23.26 -3.30 1.17
N SER A 112 -23.06 -4.61 1.00
CA SER A 112 -23.67 -5.43 -0.05
C SER A 112 -24.39 -6.63 0.57
N GLU A 113 -25.49 -7.05 -0.06
CA GLU A 113 -26.16 -8.32 0.23
C GLU A 113 -25.74 -9.43 -0.77
N GLU A 114 -24.73 -9.19 -1.59
CA GLU A 114 -24.18 -10.18 -2.51
C GLU A 114 -23.64 -11.41 -1.74
N ARG A 115 -23.81 -12.60 -2.34
CA ARG A 115 -23.21 -13.83 -1.81
C ARG A 115 -21.81 -14.00 -2.40
N TYR A 116 -20.84 -14.19 -1.52
CA TYR A 116 -19.45 -14.39 -1.89
C TYR A 116 -19.05 -15.86 -1.71
N PRO A 117 -18.31 -16.47 -2.65
CA PRO A 117 -17.67 -17.75 -2.41
C PRO A 117 -16.60 -17.62 -1.31
N VAL A 118 -16.37 -18.73 -0.60
CA VAL A 118 -15.40 -18.81 0.50
C VAL A 118 -14.21 -19.67 0.09
N VAL A 119 -13.01 -19.15 0.25
CA VAL A 119 -11.75 -19.87 0.03
C VAL A 119 -11.11 -20.14 1.38
N TYR A 120 -10.99 -21.41 1.73
CA TYR A 120 -10.23 -21.85 2.90
C TYR A 120 -8.76 -22.00 2.52
N LEU A 121 -7.88 -21.34 3.28
CA LEU A 121 -6.44 -21.30 3.03
C LEU A 121 -5.70 -21.96 4.19
N LEU A 122 -5.06 -23.10 3.91
CA LEU A 122 -4.18 -23.80 4.86
C LEU A 122 -2.85 -23.06 5.00
N ASP A 123 -2.13 -23.28 6.12
CA ASP A 123 -0.90 -22.55 6.46
C ASP A 123 -1.13 -21.02 6.37
N GLY A 124 -2.28 -20.59 6.92
CA GLY A 124 -2.83 -19.26 6.70
C GLY A 124 -1.94 -18.11 7.18
N ASP A 125 -1.17 -18.32 8.23
CA ASP A 125 -0.19 -17.36 8.77
C ASP A 125 0.90 -17.01 7.74
N ALA A 126 1.37 -17.97 6.96
CA ALA A 126 2.38 -17.76 5.92
C ALA A 126 1.76 -17.30 4.59
N HIS A 127 0.52 -17.71 4.29
CA HIS A 127 -0.06 -17.55 2.95
C HIS A 127 -1.10 -16.44 2.80
N PHE A 128 -1.60 -15.86 3.89
CA PHE A 128 -2.72 -14.91 3.82
C PHE A 128 -2.45 -13.72 2.91
N HIS A 129 -1.37 -12.95 3.16
CA HIS A 129 -1.14 -11.66 2.51
C HIS A 129 -1.03 -11.73 0.98
N HIS A 130 -0.22 -12.65 0.45
CA HIS A 130 -0.06 -12.76 -1.00
C HIS A 130 -1.30 -13.37 -1.66
N THR A 131 -2.01 -14.27 -0.98
CA THR A 131 -3.24 -14.86 -1.48
C THR A 131 -4.35 -13.82 -1.57
N THR A 132 -4.58 -13.04 -0.52
CA THR A 132 -5.61 -11.98 -0.53
C THR A 132 -5.25 -10.85 -1.50
N GLY A 133 -3.98 -10.48 -1.60
CA GLY A 133 -3.53 -9.46 -2.55
C GLY A 133 -3.72 -9.88 -4.00
N THR A 134 -3.40 -11.14 -4.33
CA THR A 134 -3.62 -11.69 -5.67
C THR A 134 -5.11 -11.84 -5.96
N GLY A 135 -5.90 -12.31 -4.99
CA GLY A 135 -7.35 -12.44 -5.09
C GLY A 135 -8.04 -11.10 -5.35
N ASP A 136 -7.71 -10.05 -4.60
CA ASP A 136 -8.25 -8.69 -4.81
C ASP A 136 -7.92 -8.19 -6.22
N TYR A 137 -6.69 -8.38 -6.69
CA TYR A 137 -6.29 -7.98 -8.03
C TYR A 137 -7.06 -8.71 -9.13
N LEU A 138 -7.19 -10.04 -9.02
CA LEU A 138 -7.92 -10.84 -9.99
C LEU A 138 -9.41 -10.50 -9.98
N ALA A 139 -10.00 -10.23 -8.81
CA ALA A 139 -11.38 -9.80 -8.69
C ALA A 139 -11.63 -8.45 -9.35
N ARG A 140 -10.78 -7.45 -9.06
CA ARG A 140 -10.88 -6.11 -9.64
C ARG A 140 -10.65 -6.07 -11.16
N THR A 141 -9.92 -7.05 -11.69
CA THR A 141 -9.71 -7.20 -13.15
C THR A 141 -10.74 -8.11 -13.81
N GLY A 142 -11.77 -8.57 -13.08
CA GLY A 142 -12.86 -9.38 -13.61
C GLY A 142 -12.45 -10.81 -14.00
N ARG A 143 -11.32 -11.31 -13.50
CA ARG A 143 -10.81 -12.66 -13.80
C ARG A 143 -11.30 -13.72 -12.80
N MET A 144 -11.72 -13.30 -11.62
CA MET A 144 -12.40 -14.13 -10.63
C MET A 144 -13.47 -13.30 -9.92
N PRO A 145 -14.48 -13.91 -9.28
CA PRO A 145 -15.38 -13.16 -8.40
C PRO A 145 -14.63 -12.64 -7.16
N GLU A 146 -15.19 -11.63 -6.48
CA GLU A 146 -14.78 -11.28 -5.12
C GLU A 146 -15.02 -12.48 -4.18
N VAL A 147 -14.09 -12.78 -3.29
CA VAL A 147 -14.14 -13.96 -2.41
C VAL A 147 -13.89 -13.58 -0.96
N ILE A 148 -14.46 -14.35 -0.03
CA ILE A 148 -14.07 -14.32 1.39
C ILE A 148 -12.93 -15.32 1.56
N THR A 149 -11.79 -14.88 2.08
CA THR A 149 -10.65 -15.75 2.37
C THR A 149 -10.64 -16.06 3.86
N VAL A 150 -10.72 -17.35 4.21
CA VAL A 150 -10.59 -17.84 5.59
C VAL A 150 -9.28 -18.59 5.70
N ALA A 151 -8.26 -17.93 6.23
CA ALA A 151 -6.97 -18.53 6.52
C ALA A 151 -7.00 -19.26 7.87
N ILE A 152 -6.44 -20.47 7.86
CA ILE A 152 -6.36 -21.38 9.00
C ILE A 152 -4.87 -21.60 9.30
N PRO A 153 -4.28 -20.82 10.21
CA PRO A 153 -2.98 -21.12 10.78
C PRO A 153 -2.98 -22.48 11.48
N ASN A 154 -1.84 -23.15 11.46
CA ASN A 154 -1.66 -24.43 12.15
C ASN A 154 -1.12 -24.22 13.57
N THR A 155 -1.65 -25.00 14.51
CA THR A 155 -1.15 -25.12 15.89
C THR A 155 -0.08 -26.22 15.95
N ASP A 156 -0.43 -27.41 15.43
CA ASP A 156 0.51 -28.50 15.15
C ASP A 156 0.34 -28.93 13.69
N ARG A 157 1.24 -28.43 12.84
CA ARG A 157 1.21 -28.70 11.39
C ARG A 157 1.44 -30.18 11.07
N GLY A 158 2.22 -30.89 11.88
CA GLY A 158 2.51 -32.30 11.68
C GLY A 158 1.25 -33.14 11.87
N ARG A 159 0.57 -32.95 13.00
CA ARG A 159 -0.72 -33.56 13.31
C ARG A 159 -1.82 -33.17 12.31
N ASP A 160 -1.94 -31.87 12.00
CA ASP A 160 -3.10 -31.33 11.27
C ASP A 160 -3.05 -31.61 9.75
N LEU A 161 -1.85 -31.66 9.15
CA LEU A 161 -1.67 -31.81 7.70
C LEU A 161 -1.07 -33.15 7.27
N THR A 162 -0.81 -34.07 8.20
CA THR A 162 -0.30 -35.41 7.88
C THR A 162 -1.40 -36.43 8.12
N PRO A 163 -1.95 -37.05 7.07
CA PRO A 163 -2.90 -38.14 7.26
C PRO A 163 -2.20 -39.36 7.89
N PRO A 164 -2.93 -40.19 8.65
CA PRO A 164 -2.36 -41.38 9.26
C PRO A 164 -1.83 -42.33 8.19
N SER A 165 -0.62 -42.83 8.42
CA SER A 165 0.06 -43.73 7.50
C SER A 165 -0.36 -45.19 7.71
N ALA A 166 -0.30 -45.99 6.65
CA ALA A 166 -0.51 -47.43 6.72
C ALA A 166 0.77 -48.22 7.02
N GLN A 167 1.95 -47.60 6.86
CA GLN A 167 3.25 -48.25 7.04
C GLN A 167 3.67 -48.19 8.51
N GLU A 168 4.19 -49.29 9.03
CA GLU A 168 4.61 -49.39 10.43
C GLU A 168 5.72 -48.40 10.80
N PHE A 169 6.72 -48.25 9.93
CA PHE A 169 7.80 -47.28 10.11
C PHE A 169 7.28 -45.86 10.31
N ASP A 170 6.32 -45.44 9.46
CA ASP A 170 5.74 -44.11 9.52
C ASP A 170 4.92 -43.90 10.79
N ARG A 171 4.23 -44.94 11.30
CA ARG A 171 3.43 -44.87 12.54
C ARG A 171 4.31 -44.76 13.79
N GLU A 172 5.49 -45.37 13.77
CA GLU A 172 6.47 -45.26 14.84
C GLU A 172 7.13 -43.88 14.87
N HIS A 173 7.49 -43.34 13.70
CA HIS A 173 8.25 -42.10 13.59
C HIS A 173 7.38 -40.83 13.52
N PHE A 174 6.13 -40.95 13.07
CA PHE A 174 5.17 -39.85 12.93
C PHE A 174 3.81 -40.27 13.51
N PRO A 175 3.70 -40.43 14.84
CA PRO A 175 2.42 -40.73 15.47
C PRO A 175 1.44 -39.58 15.20
N THR A 176 0.30 -39.93 14.60
CA THR A 176 -0.81 -39.02 14.24
C THR A 176 -2.08 -39.43 14.97
#